data_AF-A0A9W9WU57-F1
#
_entry.id   AF-A0A9W9WU57-F1
#
_cell.length_a   1.000
_cell.length_b   1.000
_cell.length_c   1.000
_cell.angle_alpha   90.00
_cell.angle_beta   90.00
_cell.angle_gamma   90.00
#
_symmetry.space_group_name_H-M   'P 1'
#
loop_
_entity.id
_entity.type
_entity.pdbx_description
1 polymer ?
#
loop_
_entity_poly.entity_id
_entity_poly.type
_entity_poly.pdbx_seq_one_letter_code
_entity_poly.pdbx_strand_id
1 'polypeptide(L)'
;MKQNHGSWKKEMDVEEVTSRVIQHAMALTTAGICKGDRSVQLHTQDPDYSKATRKLLTRKGFKVVGIHGAEEFVEIDEETIVISPFTAAPIKQIIADLGCPVLILCTGPGTFNSKAKPVADPESPRTKQMWLDYNVHSISTHARDSDIRYTLKGLQVYSRHR
;
A
#
# COMPACT_ATOMS: atom_id res chain seq x y z
N MET A 1 9.24 -27.59 30.52
CA MET A 1 9.41 -26.95 29.20
C MET A 1 8.80 -25.55 29.25
N LYS A 2 9.63 -24.50 29.35
CA LYS A 2 9.16 -23.10 29.22
C LYS A 2 9.11 -22.78 27.73
N GLN A 3 7.92 -22.48 27.21
CA GLN A 3 7.75 -22.12 25.80
C GLN A 3 8.37 -20.75 25.50
N ASN A 4 9.07 -20.71 24.37
CA ASN A 4 9.92 -19.63 23.90
C ASN A 4 9.05 -18.53 23.22
N HIS A 5 8.17 -17.88 23.99
CA HIS A 5 7.19 -16.90 23.46
C HIS A 5 7.77 -15.51 23.14
N GLY A 6 9.07 -15.28 23.39
CA GLY A 6 9.71 -13.97 23.22
C GLY A 6 10.24 -13.68 21.80
N SER A 7 10.71 -14.71 21.07
CA SER A 7 11.33 -14.52 19.75
C SER A 7 10.32 -14.11 18.68
N TRP A 8 9.17 -14.79 18.66
CA TRP A 8 8.12 -14.62 17.65
C TRP A 8 7.48 -13.22 17.65
N LYS A 9 7.30 -12.60 18.83
CA LYS A 9 6.77 -11.24 18.91
C LYS A 9 7.75 -10.22 18.33
N LYS A 10 9.05 -10.38 18.65
CA LYS A 10 10.09 -9.43 18.24
C LYS A 10 10.36 -9.46 16.74
N GLU A 11 10.31 -10.64 16.12
CA GLU A 11 10.45 -10.79 14.65
C GLU A 11 9.23 -10.23 13.90
N MET A 12 8.02 -10.51 14.39
CA MET A 12 6.77 -10.00 13.79
C MET A 12 6.68 -8.46 13.86
N ASP A 13 7.12 -7.85 14.96
CA ASP A 13 7.17 -6.39 15.12
C ASP A 13 8.15 -5.73 14.12
N VAL A 14 9.28 -6.39 13.82
CA VAL A 14 10.29 -5.87 12.88
C VAL A 14 9.81 -5.96 11.43
N GLU A 15 9.16 -7.05 11.03
CA GLU A 15 8.57 -7.20 9.70
C GLU A 15 7.47 -6.16 9.43
N GLU A 16 6.60 -5.90 10.42
CA GLU A 16 5.51 -4.93 10.31
C GLU A 16 6.04 -3.49 10.20
N VAL A 17 7.03 -3.14 11.04
CA VAL A 17 7.70 -1.83 10.97
C VAL A 17 8.39 -1.64 9.63
N THR A 18 9.08 -2.68 9.13
CA THR A 18 9.80 -2.63 7.85
C THR A 18 8.83 -2.42 6.69
N SER A 19 7.69 -3.12 6.69
CA SER A 19 6.65 -2.99 5.65
C SER A 19 6.05 -1.58 5.62
N ARG A 20 5.73 -1.01 6.78
CA ARG A 20 5.24 0.38 6.90
C ARG A 20 6.27 1.40 6.39
N VAL A 21 7.54 1.24 6.77
CA VAL A 21 8.63 2.13 6.29
C VAL A 21 8.77 2.04 4.78
N ILE A 22 8.76 0.84 4.21
CA ILE A 22 8.87 0.61 2.76
C ILE A 22 7.72 1.32 2.04
N GLN A 23 6.47 1.17 2.47
CA GLN A 23 5.32 1.82 1.84
C GLN A 23 5.46 3.35 1.78
N HIS A 24 5.90 3.99 2.86
CA HIS A 24 6.14 5.44 2.86
C HIS A 24 7.34 5.86 2.01
N ALA A 25 8.41 5.07 2.01
CA ALA A 25 9.57 5.32 1.16
C ALA A 25 9.20 5.24 -0.33
N MET A 26 8.33 4.30 -0.71
CA MET A 26 7.77 4.21 -2.06
C MET A 26 6.98 5.46 -2.43
N ALA A 27 6.07 5.90 -1.56
CA ALA A 27 5.28 7.12 -1.81
C ALA A 27 6.16 8.37 -1.99
N LEU A 28 7.16 8.56 -1.14
CA LEU A 28 8.11 9.67 -1.27
C LEU A 28 8.94 9.60 -2.56
N THR A 29 9.37 8.40 -2.94
CA THR A 29 10.14 8.18 -4.17
C THR A 29 9.30 8.48 -5.40
N THR A 30 8.08 7.91 -5.47
CA THR A 30 7.13 8.16 -6.56
C THR A 30 6.82 9.64 -6.66
N ALA A 31 6.53 10.32 -5.55
CA ALA A 31 6.28 11.76 -5.57
C ALA A 31 7.50 12.56 -6.05
N GLY A 32 8.71 12.15 -5.67
CA GLY A 32 9.95 12.75 -6.18
C GLY A 32 10.11 12.62 -7.70
N ILE A 33 9.74 11.48 -8.26
CA ILE A 33 9.76 11.23 -9.72
C ILE A 33 8.66 12.03 -10.43
N CYS A 34 7.44 12.06 -9.86
CA CYS A 34 6.29 12.75 -10.44
C CYS A 34 6.36 14.27 -10.30
N LYS A 35 7.27 14.81 -9.46
CA LYS A 35 7.27 16.22 -9.10
C LYS A 35 7.40 17.15 -10.30
N GLY A 36 8.20 16.83 -11.32
CA GLY A 36 8.34 17.68 -12.53
C GLY A 36 8.28 19.18 -12.21
N ASP A 37 7.35 19.89 -12.86
CA ASP A 37 6.94 21.28 -12.53
C ASP A 37 5.66 21.38 -11.67
N ARG A 38 5.06 20.26 -11.26
CA ARG A 38 3.77 20.21 -10.56
C ARG A 38 3.95 19.90 -9.07
N SER A 39 3.05 20.42 -8.23
CA SER A 39 2.99 20.00 -6.84
C SER A 39 2.32 18.62 -6.73
N VAL A 40 3.04 17.63 -6.22
CA VAL A 40 2.46 16.33 -5.83
C VAL A 40 2.00 16.41 -4.38
N GLN A 41 0.71 16.21 -4.15
CA GLN A 41 0.16 16.09 -2.80
C GLN A 41 0.35 14.67 -2.29
N LEU A 42 0.78 14.54 -1.03
CA LEU A 42 1.02 13.26 -0.38
C LEU A 42 -0.02 13.05 0.72
N HIS A 43 -0.85 12.03 0.58
CA HIS A 43 -1.85 11.64 1.57
C HIS A 43 -1.49 10.28 2.17
N THR A 44 -1.77 10.08 3.46
CA THR A 44 -1.54 8.78 4.11
C THR A 44 -2.52 8.52 5.22
N GLN A 45 -2.98 7.28 5.34
CA GLN A 45 -3.95 6.83 6.33
C GLN A 45 -3.51 5.50 6.94
N ASP A 46 -3.46 5.46 8.27
CA ASP A 46 -3.35 4.23 9.07
C ASP A 46 -3.91 4.57 10.46
N PRO A 47 -4.96 3.87 10.93
CA PRO A 47 -5.53 4.11 12.25
C PRO A 47 -4.53 3.86 13.38
N ASP A 48 -3.51 3.04 13.15
CA ASP A 48 -2.52 2.65 14.16
C ASP A 48 -1.33 3.62 14.26
N TYR A 49 -1.29 4.69 13.46
CA TYR A 49 -0.20 5.66 13.60
C TYR A 49 -0.17 6.25 15.01
N SER A 50 1.00 6.19 15.64
CA SER A 50 1.23 6.90 16.89
C SER A 50 1.24 8.43 16.66
N LYS A 51 1.06 9.23 17.72
CA LYS A 51 1.24 10.69 17.65
C LYS A 51 2.61 11.09 17.09
N ALA A 52 3.66 10.34 17.44
CA ALA A 52 5.01 10.57 16.95
C ALA A 52 5.13 10.26 15.46
N THR A 53 4.55 9.15 15.01
CA THR A 53 4.52 8.76 13.59
C THR A 53 3.79 9.81 12.74
N ARG A 54 2.63 10.28 13.19
CA ARG A 54 1.89 11.34 12.51
C ARG A 54 2.73 12.62 12.37
N LYS A 55 3.37 13.07 13.45
CA LYS A 55 4.24 14.25 13.42
C LYS A 55 5.43 14.08 12.47
N LEU A 56 6.01 12.89 12.42
CA LEU A 56 7.10 12.57 11.48
C LEU A 56 6.62 12.62 10.03
N LEU A 57 5.50 11.99 9.71
CA LEU A 57 4.93 11.96 8.36
C LEU A 57 4.54 13.37 7.88
N THR A 58 3.93 14.18 8.73
CA THR A 58 3.62 15.59 8.41
C THR A 58 4.89 16.40 8.12
N ARG A 59 5.97 16.21 8.90
CA ARG A 59 7.26 16.85 8.61
C ARG A 59 7.89 16.40 7.28
N LYS A 60 7.51 15.23 6.78
CA LYS A 60 7.94 14.70 5.48
C LYS A 60 7.01 15.12 4.32
N GLY A 61 6.01 15.94 4.59
CA GLY A 61 5.10 16.49 3.59
C GLY A 61 3.81 15.69 3.39
N PHE A 62 3.55 14.67 4.20
CA PHE A 62 2.28 13.96 4.15
C PHE A 62 1.18 14.73 4.89
N LYS A 63 0.03 14.88 4.25
CA LYS A 63 -1.24 15.07 4.94
C LYS A 63 -1.65 13.72 5.54
N VAL A 64 -1.67 13.62 6.87
CA VAL A 64 -2.13 12.40 7.56
C VAL A 64 -3.63 12.51 7.77
N VAL A 65 -4.38 11.54 7.26
CA VAL A 65 -5.83 11.64 7.03
C VAL A 65 -6.58 10.50 7.70
N GLY A 66 -7.90 10.64 7.84
CA GLY A 66 -8.76 9.54 8.24
C GLY A 66 -8.64 9.09 9.70
N ILE A 67 -8.41 10.02 10.63
CA ILE A 67 -8.42 9.73 12.09
C ILE A 67 -9.81 9.22 12.54
N HIS A 68 -10.87 9.52 11.79
CA HIS A 68 -12.27 9.16 12.12
C HIS A 68 -13.07 8.56 10.95
N GLY A 69 -12.47 8.11 9.84
CA GLY A 69 -13.26 7.49 8.76
C GLY A 69 -12.59 7.40 7.38
N ALA A 70 -13.42 7.06 6.39
CA ALA A 70 -13.08 6.81 4.98
C ALA A 70 -13.24 8.07 4.08
N GLU A 71 -13.47 9.24 4.67
CA GLU A 71 -13.85 10.47 3.95
C GLU A 71 -12.83 10.90 2.88
N GLU A 72 -11.54 10.63 3.08
CA GLU A 72 -10.50 11.09 2.15
C GLU A 72 -10.39 10.24 0.88
N PHE A 73 -11.01 9.06 0.82
CA PHE A 73 -11.08 8.32 -0.43
C PHE A 73 -11.86 9.08 -1.51
N VAL A 74 -12.69 10.06 -1.13
CA VAL A 74 -13.39 10.97 -2.07
C VAL A 74 -12.42 11.79 -2.91
N GLU A 75 -11.20 12.04 -2.43
CA GLU A 75 -10.16 12.77 -3.17
C GLU A 75 -9.45 11.89 -4.22
N ILE A 76 -9.75 10.58 -4.27
CA ILE A 76 -9.20 9.70 -5.30
C ILE A 76 -9.89 9.97 -6.63
N ASP A 77 -9.10 10.42 -7.59
CA ASP A 77 -9.51 10.71 -8.95
C ASP A 77 -8.67 9.95 -9.99
N GLU A 78 -8.87 10.30 -11.26
CA GLU A 78 -8.18 9.69 -12.39
C GLU A 78 -6.68 10.02 -12.46
N GLU A 79 -6.20 11.10 -11.84
CA GLU A 79 -4.79 11.49 -11.83
C GLU A 79 -4.03 10.96 -10.58
N THR A 80 -4.76 10.30 -9.68
CA THR A 80 -4.23 9.80 -8.41
C THR A 80 -3.34 8.56 -8.59
N ILE A 81 -2.28 8.47 -7.78
CA ILE A 81 -1.46 7.27 -7.61
C ILE A 81 -1.77 6.63 -6.25
N VAL A 82 -2.26 5.39 -6.23
CA VAL A 82 -2.56 4.65 -5.01
C VAL A 82 -1.45 3.66 -4.69
N ILE A 83 -0.95 3.69 -3.44
CA ILE A 83 0.10 2.78 -2.94
C ILE A 83 -0.42 2.07 -1.69
N SER A 84 -0.79 0.79 -1.84
CA SER A 84 -1.41 -0.03 -0.78
C SER A 84 -0.84 -1.47 -0.70
N PRO A 85 0.48 -1.68 -0.66
CA PRO A 85 1.10 -3.01 -0.68
C PRO A 85 0.75 -3.89 0.53
N PHE A 86 0.56 -3.30 1.71
CA PHE A 86 0.43 -4.03 2.99
C PHE A 86 -0.85 -3.65 3.73
N THR A 87 -1.94 -3.45 2.99
CA THR A 87 -3.19 -2.95 3.56
C THR A 87 -3.89 -4.00 4.44
N ALA A 88 -4.44 -3.53 5.56
CA ALA A 88 -5.39 -4.26 6.41
C ALA A 88 -6.86 -3.88 6.12
N ALA A 89 -7.11 -3.20 5.01
CA ALA A 89 -8.42 -2.71 4.56
C ALA A 89 -8.66 -3.07 3.07
N PRO A 90 -9.94 -3.12 2.62
CA PRO A 90 -10.31 -3.51 1.26
C PRO A 90 -10.11 -2.38 0.23
N ILE A 91 -8.87 -1.92 0.07
CA ILE A 91 -8.53 -0.78 -0.78
C ILE A 91 -8.90 -1.02 -2.25
N LYS A 92 -8.74 -2.24 -2.78
CA LYS A 92 -9.13 -2.57 -4.16
C LYS A 92 -10.62 -2.36 -4.41
N GLN A 93 -11.47 -2.68 -3.43
CA GLN A 93 -12.91 -2.44 -3.55
C GLN A 93 -13.22 -0.95 -3.57
N ILE A 94 -12.59 -0.20 -2.67
CA ILE A 94 -12.76 1.24 -2.54
C ILE A 94 -12.35 1.93 -3.85
N ILE A 95 -11.18 1.63 -4.40
CA ILE A 95 -10.73 2.23 -5.67
C ILE A 95 -11.58 1.79 -6.88
N ALA A 96 -12.19 0.60 -6.83
CA ALA A 96 -13.12 0.13 -7.88
C ALA A 96 -14.50 0.79 -7.80
N ASP A 97 -14.83 1.39 -6.65
CA ASP A 97 -16.01 2.24 -6.45
C ASP A 97 -15.73 3.72 -6.77
N LEU A 98 -14.46 4.13 -6.78
CA LEU A 98 -14.00 5.51 -6.97
C LEU A 98 -13.38 5.74 -8.36
N GLY A 99 -12.82 6.93 -8.58
CA GLY A 99 -12.45 7.50 -9.88
C GLY A 99 -11.32 6.82 -10.67
N CYS A 100 -11.09 5.51 -10.52
CA CYS A 100 -10.15 4.71 -11.33
C CYS A 100 -8.74 5.35 -11.46
N PRO A 101 -7.89 5.25 -10.43
CA PRO A 101 -6.58 5.90 -10.39
C PRO A 101 -5.68 5.62 -11.62
N VAL A 102 -4.86 6.58 -12.05
CA VAL A 102 -3.92 6.36 -13.18
C VAL A 102 -2.93 5.22 -12.92
N LEU A 103 -2.52 5.07 -11.65
CA LEU A 103 -1.57 4.05 -11.24
C LEU A 103 -1.95 3.48 -9.87
N ILE A 104 -1.91 2.16 -9.75
CA ILE A 104 -2.15 1.45 -8.49
C ILE A 104 -0.96 0.52 -8.23
N LEU A 105 -0.40 0.60 -7.03
CA LEU A 105 0.66 -0.28 -6.56
C LEU A 105 0.14 -1.08 -5.36
N CYS A 106 -0.14 -2.36 -5.58
CA CYS A 106 -0.72 -3.25 -4.58
C CYS A 106 -0.31 -4.70 -4.82
N THR A 107 -0.59 -5.56 -3.86
CA THR A 107 -0.39 -7.00 -4.04
C THR A 107 -1.37 -7.55 -5.07
N GLY A 108 -0.91 -8.53 -5.85
CA GLY A 108 -1.68 -9.12 -6.93
C GLY A 108 -3.02 -9.75 -6.50
N PRO A 109 -3.81 -10.24 -7.47
CA PRO A 109 -5.13 -10.79 -7.21
C PRO A 109 -5.02 -12.04 -6.32
N GLY A 110 -5.81 -12.07 -5.25
CA GLY A 110 -5.82 -13.19 -4.31
C GLY A 110 -6.90 -12.98 -3.24
N THR A 111 -7.48 -14.09 -2.77
CA THR A 111 -8.45 -14.09 -1.67
C THR A 111 -7.83 -14.59 -0.37
N PHE A 112 -6.76 -15.39 -0.47
CA PHE A 112 -6.06 -15.98 0.66
C PHE A 112 -4.55 -15.76 0.53
N ASN A 113 -3.87 -15.54 1.65
CA ASN A 113 -2.42 -15.44 1.70
C ASN A 113 -1.76 -16.84 1.70
N SER A 114 -0.42 -16.88 1.71
CA SER A 114 0.36 -18.13 1.75
C SER A 114 0.09 -19.03 2.97
N LYS A 115 -0.59 -18.51 4.00
CA LYS A 115 -1.03 -19.24 5.20
C LYS A 115 -2.51 -19.65 5.13
N ALA A 116 -3.12 -19.61 3.95
CA ALA A 116 -4.55 -19.88 3.71
C ALA A 116 -5.51 -19.00 4.54
N LYS A 117 -5.05 -17.85 5.03
CA LYS A 117 -5.91 -16.88 5.72
C LYS A 117 -6.46 -15.88 4.70
N PRO A 118 -7.72 -15.43 4.84
CA PRO A 118 -8.26 -14.36 4.01
C PRO A 118 -7.31 -13.15 4.01
N VAL A 119 -7.04 -12.60 2.83
CA VAL A 119 -6.36 -11.30 2.75
C VAL A 119 -7.35 -10.21 3.11
N ALA A 120 -6.85 -9.11 3.66
CA ALA A 120 -7.70 -7.97 4.02
C ALA A 120 -8.24 -7.22 2.79
N ASP A 121 -7.63 -7.43 1.63
CA ASP A 121 -7.98 -6.78 0.37
C ASP A 121 -8.21 -7.80 -0.76
N PRO A 122 -9.30 -8.60 -0.65
CA PRO A 122 -9.56 -9.69 -1.56
C PRO A 122 -10.16 -9.21 -2.89
N GLU A 123 -9.97 -10.02 -3.93
CA GLU A 123 -10.68 -9.84 -5.19
C GLU A 123 -12.18 -10.06 -5.05
N SER A 124 -12.97 -9.24 -5.76
CA SER A 124 -14.41 -9.39 -5.98
C SER A 124 -14.73 -9.39 -7.48
N PRO A 125 -15.96 -9.69 -7.90
CA PRO A 125 -16.38 -9.50 -9.29
C PRO A 125 -16.13 -8.07 -9.79
N ARG A 126 -16.26 -7.07 -8.91
CA ARG A 126 -16.06 -5.66 -9.25
C ARG A 126 -14.60 -5.32 -9.49
N THR A 127 -13.69 -5.76 -8.62
CA THR A 127 -12.24 -5.50 -8.83
C THR A 127 -11.73 -6.20 -10.07
N LYS A 128 -12.19 -7.44 -10.33
CA LYS A 128 -11.88 -8.16 -11.56
C LYS A 128 -12.29 -7.38 -12.81
N GLN A 129 -13.46 -6.76 -12.78
CA GLN A 129 -13.92 -5.91 -13.89
C GLN A 129 -13.05 -4.67 -14.03
N MET A 130 -12.73 -3.97 -12.93
CA MET A 130 -11.84 -2.79 -12.95
C MET A 130 -10.47 -3.14 -13.54
N TRP A 131 -9.90 -4.30 -13.22
CA TRP A 131 -8.56 -4.68 -13.70
C TRP A 131 -8.47 -4.88 -15.21
N LEU A 132 -9.60 -5.03 -15.92
CA LEU A 132 -9.61 -5.11 -17.38
C LEU A 132 -9.16 -3.80 -18.04
N ASP A 133 -9.22 -2.68 -17.31
CA ASP A 133 -8.79 -1.37 -17.79
C ASP A 133 -7.32 -1.06 -17.47
N TYR A 134 -6.55 -2.03 -16.97
CA TYR A 134 -5.17 -1.82 -16.51
C TYR A 134 -4.19 -2.80 -17.16
N ASN A 135 -3.02 -2.28 -17.53
CA ASN A 135 -1.83 -3.09 -17.77
C ASN A 135 -1.19 -3.47 -16.43
N VAL A 136 -0.77 -4.73 -16.28
CA VAL A 136 -0.14 -5.25 -15.06
C VAL A 136 1.35 -5.45 -15.26
N HIS A 137 2.16 -4.89 -14.37
CA HIS A 137 3.61 -4.99 -14.38
C HIS A 137 4.10 -5.62 -13.07
N SER A 138 4.88 -6.69 -13.16
CA SER A 138 5.57 -7.26 -12.00
C SER A 138 6.82 -6.45 -11.66
N ILE A 139 7.03 -6.16 -10.38
CA ILE A 139 8.28 -5.54 -9.92
C ILE A 139 9.34 -6.63 -9.80
N SER A 140 10.37 -6.58 -10.65
CA SER A 140 11.53 -7.46 -10.55
C SER A 140 12.42 -6.99 -9.38
N THR A 141 12.51 -7.80 -8.33
CA THR A 141 13.30 -7.46 -7.14
C THR A 141 14.72 -8.02 -7.28
N HIS A 142 15.66 -7.19 -7.72
CA HIS A 142 17.09 -7.52 -7.64
C HIS A 142 17.70 -7.26 -6.25
N ALA A 143 16.91 -6.80 -5.28
CA ALA A 143 17.35 -6.39 -3.94
C ALA A 143 18.29 -7.43 -3.31
N ARG A 144 19.49 -7.07 -2.90
CA ARG A 144 20.44 -8.06 -2.32
C ARG A 144 19.96 -8.63 -0.99
N ASP A 145 19.08 -7.89 -0.34
CA ASP A 145 18.47 -8.19 0.95
C ASP A 145 17.29 -9.16 0.76
N SER A 146 17.36 -10.32 1.42
CA SER A 146 16.33 -11.37 1.36
C SER A 146 14.99 -10.91 1.90
N ASP A 147 15.01 -10.03 2.91
CA ASP A 147 13.83 -9.62 3.65
C ASP A 147 13.05 -8.61 2.80
N ILE A 148 13.76 -7.65 2.19
CA ILE A 148 13.15 -6.73 1.21
C ILE A 148 12.59 -7.49 0.02
N ARG A 149 13.33 -8.49 -0.51
CA ARG A 149 12.82 -9.34 -1.61
C ARG A 149 11.53 -10.05 -1.22
N TYR A 150 11.47 -10.56 0.01
CA TYR A 150 10.31 -11.26 0.52
C TYR A 150 9.12 -10.31 0.71
N THR A 151 9.34 -9.15 1.34
CA THR A 151 8.31 -8.12 1.56
C THR A 151 7.73 -7.59 0.24
N LEU A 152 8.55 -7.42 -0.79
CA LEU A 152 8.10 -6.94 -2.10
C LEU A 152 7.55 -8.06 -3.00
N LYS A 153 7.56 -9.32 -2.55
CA LYS A 153 7.10 -10.45 -3.36
C LYS A 153 5.60 -10.34 -3.63
N GLY A 154 5.22 -10.49 -4.89
CA GLY A 154 3.81 -10.43 -5.32
C GLY A 154 3.25 -9.02 -5.44
N LEU A 155 4.09 -8.00 -5.26
CA LEU A 155 3.74 -6.62 -5.53
C LEU A 155 3.67 -6.36 -7.04
N GLN A 156 2.61 -5.69 -7.47
CA GLN A 156 2.35 -5.38 -8.87
C GLN A 156 2.07 -3.89 -9.03
N VAL A 157 2.39 -3.39 -10.21
CA VAL A 157 2.01 -2.04 -10.66
C VAL A 157 0.95 -2.18 -11.73
N TYR A 158 -0.20 -1.57 -11.51
CA TYR A 158 -1.30 -1.49 -12.44
C TYR A 158 -1.31 -0.09 -13.03
N SER A 159 -1.19 0.03 -14.34
CA SER A 159 -1.26 1.31 -15.05
C SER A 159 -2.46 1.32 -15.97
N ARG A 160 -3.36 2.29 -15.80
CA ARG A 160 -4.61 2.38 -16.57
C ARG A 160 -4.32 2.50 -18.07
N HIS A 161 -5.15 1.89 -18.90
CA HIS A 161 -5.16 2.14 -20.35
C HIS A 161 -5.45 3.65 -20.56
N ARG A 162 -4.66 4.29 -21.42
CA ARG A 162 -4.90 5.69 -21.78
C ARG A 162 -6.05 5.81 -22.75
#